data_AF-A0AAV0ZS97-F1
#
_entry.id   AF-A0AAV0ZS97-F1
#
_cell.length_a   1.000
_cell.length_b   1.000
_cell.length_c   1.000
_cell.angle_alpha   90.00
_cell.angle_beta   90.00
_cell.angle_gamma   90.00
#
_symmetry.space_group_name_H-M   'P 1'
#
loop_
_entity.id
_entity.type
_entity.pdbx_description
1 polymer ?
#
loop_
_entity_poly.entity_id
_entity_poly.type
_entity_poly.pdbx_seq_one_letter_code
_entity_poly.pdbx_strand_id
1 'polypeptide(L)'
;MIFIQVDRIVDELNELDILVASHDVSPSIEDELRARRIEANTRVWDSLCVRDSLLRQKAKSRWLKKGDKNSRFFHPFLKVRFHRNNIVGLNVEGEIIDDVGGLRRWVLTISEIVFKSRSLIGL
;
A
#
# COMPACT_ATOMS: atom_id res chain seq x y z
N MET A 1 2.94 13.82 26.90
CA MET A 1 2.01 14.96 26.94
C MET A 1 0.78 14.72 26.05
N ILE A 2 0.88 14.64 24.71
CA ILE A 2 -0.30 14.40 23.83
C ILE A 2 -0.99 13.04 24.07
N PHE A 3 -0.23 11.95 24.27
CA PHE A 3 -0.79 10.61 24.51
C PHE A 3 -1.56 10.52 25.84
N ILE A 4 -0.98 11.08 26.91
CA ILE A 4 -1.59 11.15 28.25
C ILE A 4 -2.90 11.96 28.21
N GLN A 5 -3.00 12.94 27.32
CA GLN A 5 -4.22 13.73 27.13
C GLN A 5 -5.35 12.91 26.49
N VAL A 6 -5.04 12.01 25.55
CA VAL A 6 -6.06 11.18 24.89
C VAL A 6 -6.62 10.14 25.86
N ASP A 7 -5.75 9.43 26.57
CA ASP A 7 -6.16 8.38 27.52
C ASP A 7 -7.11 8.95 28.58
N ARG A 8 -6.79 10.13 29.14
CA ARG A 8 -7.65 10.84 30.09
C ARG A 8 -9.03 11.20 29.54
N ILE A 9 -9.13 11.58 28.25
CA ILE A 9 -10.43 11.93 27.63
C ILE A 9 -11.22 10.67 27.29
N VAL A 10 -10.54 9.57 26.95
CA VAL A 10 -11.17 8.27 26.75
C VAL A 10 -11.73 7.73 28.07
N ASP A 11 -11.02 7.91 29.18
CA ASP A 11 -11.53 7.56 30.51
C ASP A 11 -12.77 8.38 30.87
N GLU A 12 -12.76 9.70 30.60
CA GLU A 12 -13.94 10.58 30.74
C GLU A 12 -15.13 10.10 29.90
N LEU A 13 -14.89 9.65 28.65
CA LEU A 13 -15.93 9.08 27.79
C LEU A 13 -16.49 7.76 28.33
N ASN A 14 -15.65 6.87 28.85
CA ASN A 14 -16.08 5.61 29.45
C ASN A 14 -16.98 5.85 30.67
N GLU A 15 -16.62 6.82 31.52
CA GLU A 15 -17.46 7.21 32.65
C GLU A 15 -18.83 7.74 32.20
N LEU A 16 -18.86 8.60 31.16
CA LEU A 16 -20.10 9.12 30.59
C LEU A 16 -20.97 8.01 29.98
N ASP A 17 -20.36 7.03 29.30
CA ASP A 17 -21.08 5.89 28.71
C ASP A 17 -21.70 4.98 29.79
N ILE A 18 -21.00 4.77 30.91
CA ILE A 18 -21.53 4.03 32.06
C ILE A 18 -22.74 4.78 32.67
N LEU A 19 -22.65 6.10 32.83
CA LEU A 19 -23.72 6.91 33.39
C LEU A 19 -24.98 6.90 32.50
N VAL A 20 -24.82 7.02 31.19
CA VAL A 20 -25.94 6.93 30.23
C VAL A 20 -26.57 5.53 30.23
N ALA A 21 -25.77 4.48 30.39
CA ALA A 21 -26.27 3.10 30.45
C ALA A 21 -27.07 2.78 31.73
N SER A 22 -26.93 3.58 32.79
CA SER A 22 -27.57 3.31 34.08
C SER A 22 -29.10 3.54 34.11
N HIS A 23 -29.68 4.08 33.03
CA HIS A 23 -31.13 4.20 32.73
C HIS A 23 -32.03 4.91 33.78
N ASP A 24 -31.48 5.42 34.88
CA ASP A 24 -32.21 6.05 35.99
C ASP A 24 -32.13 7.59 35.96
N VAL A 25 -32.02 8.15 34.76
CA VAL A 25 -31.70 9.57 34.56
C VAL A 25 -32.86 10.32 33.89
N SER A 26 -33.22 11.48 34.44
CA SER A 26 -34.27 12.35 33.87
C SER A 26 -33.92 12.81 32.44
N PRO A 27 -34.89 13.01 31.53
CA PRO A 27 -34.65 13.43 30.14
C PRO A 27 -33.75 14.67 30.01
N SER A 28 -33.88 15.64 30.91
CA SER A 28 -33.05 16.85 30.92
C SER A 28 -31.57 16.57 31.19
N ILE A 29 -31.27 15.55 31.99
CA ILE A 29 -29.89 15.17 32.33
C ILE A 29 -29.33 14.28 31.21
N GLU A 30 -30.16 13.45 30.58
CA GLU A 30 -29.75 12.66 29.42
C GLU A 30 -29.28 13.56 28.26
N ASP A 31 -30.00 14.65 27.99
CA ASP A 31 -29.60 15.64 26.97
C ASP A 31 -28.27 16.33 27.31
N GLU A 32 -28.04 16.67 28.58
CA GLU A 32 -26.77 17.24 29.05
C GLU A 32 -25.61 16.24 28.91
N LEU A 33 -25.83 14.97 29.29
CA LEU A 33 -24.84 13.90 29.13
C LEU A 33 -24.50 13.65 27.66
N ARG A 34 -25.51 13.68 26.76
CA ARG A 34 -25.31 13.60 25.32
C ARG A 34 -24.45 14.74 24.80
N ALA A 35 -24.71 15.97 25.22
CA ALA A 35 -23.92 17.14 24.83
C ALA A 35 -22.45 17.01 25.28
N ARG A 36 -22.21 16.64 26.55
CA ARG A 36 -20.86 16.44 27.09
C ARG A 36 -20.10 15.33 26.38
N ARG A 37 -20.80 14.26 25.99
CA ARG A 37 -20.23 13.14 25.23
C ARG A 37 -19.82 13.57 23.81
N ILE A 38 -20.61 14.41 23.14
CA ILE A 38 -20.26 14.95 21.81
C ILE A 38 -18.99 15.82 21.92
N GLU A 39 -18.92 16.68 22.94
CA GLU A 39 -17.75 17.53 23.19
C GLU A 39 -16.49 16.69 23.47
N ALA A 40 -16.58 15.69 24.35
CA ALA A 40 -15.47 14.80 24.67
C ALA A 40 -14.98 14.02 23.43
N ASN A 41 -15.89 13.50 22.60
CA ASN A 41 -15.54 12.84 21.33
C ASN A 41 -14.83 13.79 20.37
N THR A 42 -15.26 15.05 20.30
CA THR A 42 -14.62 16.08 19.46
C THR A 42 -13.18 16.31 19.91
N ARG A 43 -12.97 16.45 21.23
CA ARG A 43 -11.62 16.62 21.83
C ARG A 43 -10.71 15.42 21.57
N VAL A 44 -11.25 14.18 21.58
CA VAL A 44 -10.49 12.98 21.19
C VAL A 44 -10.06 13.08 19.74
N TRP A 45 -11.01 13.36 18.83
CA TRP A 45 -10.74 13.48 17.39
C TRP A 45 -9.64 14.50 17.09
N ASP A 46 -9.73 15.69 17.67
CA ASP A 46 -8.71 16.74 17.49
C ASP A 46 -7.33 16.28 17.96
N SER A 47 -7.28 15.64 19.13
CA SER A 47 -6.04 15.13 19.71
C SER A 47 -5.40 14.03 18.84
N LEU A 48 -6.22 13.14 18.27
CA LEU A 48 -5.78 12.12 17.32
C LEU A 48 -5.23 12.75 16.03
N CYS A 49 -5.93 13.74 15.47
CA CYS A 49 -5.49 14.47 14.27
C CYS A 49 -4.13 15.14 14.46
N VAL A 50 -3.91 15.78 15.63
CA VAL A 50 -2.61 16.38 15.98
C VAL A 50 -1.52 15.31 16.09
N ARG A 51 -1.82 14.20 16.77
CA ARG A 51 -0.88 13.07 16.92
C ARG A 51 -0.46 12.51 15.57
N ASP A 52 -1.42 12.25 14.69
CA ASP A 52 -1.16 11.68 13.37
C ASP A 52 -0.35 12.65 12.50
N SER A 53 -0.66 13.94 12.57
CA SER A 53 0.11 14.99 11.88
C SER A 53 1.56 15.03 12.37
N LEU A 54 1.79 14.93 13.69
CA LEU A 54 3.14 14.84 14.26
C LEU A 54 3.87 13.57 13.79
N LEU A 55 3.19 12.43 13.74
CA LEU A 55 3.77 11.16 13.26
C LEU A 55 4.16 11.26 11.78
N ARG A 56 3.31 11.84 10.93
CA ARG A 56 3.61 12.12 9.52
C ARG A 56 4.81 13.04 9.37
N GLN A 57 4.88 14.13 10.14
CA GLN A 57 6.01 15.04 10.13
C GLN A 57 7.30 14.34 10.56
N LYS A 58 7.28 13.53 11.62
CA LYS A 58 8.42 12.73 12.06
C LYS A 58 8.85 11.72 11.01
N ALA A 59 7.91 11.05 10.34
CA ALA A 59 8.21 10.12 9.25
C ALA A 59 8.87 10.85 8.07
N LYS A 60 8.31 11.98 7.63
CA LYS A 60 8.87 12.83 6.57
C LYS A 60 10.26 13.35 6.92
N SER A 61 10.46 13.85 8.15
CA SER A 61 11.77 14.29 8.64
C SER A 61 12.79 13.16 8.64
N ARG A 62 12.41 11.96 9.10
CA ARG A 62 13.27 10.76 9.04
C ARG A 62 13.61 10.38 7.61
N TRP A 63 12.65 10.45 6.69
CA TRP A 63 12.85 10.14 5.28
C TRP A 63 13.79 11.14 4.60
N LEU A 64 13.58 12.45 4.81
CA LEU A 64 14.48 13.50 4.32
C LEU A 64 15.90 13.34 4.87
N LYS A 65 16.05 13.03 6.18
CA LYS A 65 17.36 12.89 6.82
C LYS A 65 18.11 11.62 6.43
N LYS A 66 17.41 10.48 6.32
CA LYS A 66 18.03 9.18 6.03
C LYS A 66 18.08 8.86 4.54
N GLY A 67 17.46 9.71 3.71
CA GLY A 67 17.19 9.44 2.31
C GLY A 67 16.20 8.30 2.12
N ASP A 68 15.86 8.04 0.87
CA ASP A 68 15.15 6.83 0.51
C ASP A 68 16.06 5.61 0.66
N LYS A 69 16.10 5.01 1.86
CA LYS A 69 16.76 3.72 2.07
C LYS A 69 16.07 2.59 1.29
N ASN A 70 14.83 2.76 0.79
CA ASN A 70 14.25 1.82 -0.16
C ASN A 70 15.03 1.82 -1.48
N SER A 71 15.62 2.93 -1.93
CA SER A 71 16.47 2.95 -3.12
C SER A 71 17.62 1.94 -3.03
N ARG A 72 18.26 1.81 -1.86
CA ARG A 72 19.37 0.85 -1.64
C ARG A 72 18.93 -0.61 -1.65
N PHE A 73 17.65 -0.91 -1.49
CA PHE A 73 17.12 -2.27 -1.46
C PHE A 73 16.32 -2.59 -2.73
N PHE A 74 15.36 -1.73 -3.07
CA PHE A 74 14.47 -1.87 -4.21
C PHE A 74 15.19 -1.69 -5.54
N HIS A 75 16.14 -0.75 -5.70
CA HIS A 75 16.83 -0.63 -6.99
C HIS A 75 17.71 -1.84 -7.30
N PRO A 76 18.54 -2.37 -6.38
CA PRO A 76 19.25 -3.62 -6.63
C PRO A 76 18.32 -4.80 -6.89
N PHE A 77 17.24 -4.95 -6.11
CA PHE A 77 16.25 -6.00 -6.32
C PHE A 77 15.61 -5.94 -7.72
N LEU A 78 15.15 -4.75 -8.13
CA LEU A 78 14.56 -4.52 -9.45
C LEU A 78 15.60 -4.74 -10.56
N LYS A 79 16.86 -4.34 -10.37
CA LYS A 79 17.93 -4.54 -11.34
C LYS A 79 18.22 -6.02 -11.58
N VAL A 80 18.25 -6.82 -10.51
CA VAL A 80 18.41 -8.29 -10.61
C VAL A 80 17.21 -8.92 -11.30
N ARG A 81 15.98 -8.51 -10.95
CA ARG A 81 14.76 -9.01 -11.60
C ARG A 81 14.73 -8.64 -13.08
N PHE A 82 15.10 -7.41 -13.42
CA PHE A 82 15.19 -6.95 -14.80
C PHE A 82 16.22 -7.78 -15.56
N HIS A 83 17.44 -7.94 -15.04
CA HIS A 83 18.47 -8.74 -15.72
C HIS A 83 18.06 -10.20 -15.92
N ARG A 84 17.40 -10.83 -14.93
CA ARG A 84 16.91 -12.21 -15.03
C ARG A 84 15.76 -12.37 -16.03
N ASN A 85 14.89 -11.37 -16.13
CA ASN A 85 13.69 -11.45 -16.95
C ASN A 85 13.86 -10.78 -18.33
N ASN A 86 14.99 -10.13 -18.58
CA ASN A 86 15.25 -9.46 -19.84
C ASN A 86 15.64 -10.51 -20.89
N ILE A 87 14.77 -10.70 -21.87
CA ILE A 87 15.07 -11.52 -23.05
C ILE A 87 15.88 -10.64 -24.00
N VAL A 88 17.20 -10.84 -24.01
CA VAL A 88 18.14 -10.05 -24.84
C VAL A 88 18.12 -10.50 -26.30
N GLY A 89 17.83 -11.77 -26.57
CA GLY A 89 17.76 -12.33 -27.90
C GLY A 89 17.34 -13.80 -27.86
N LEU A 90 16.99 -14.35 -29.01
CA LEU A 90 16.67 -15.77 -29.18
C LEU A 90 17.89 -16.50 -29.72
N ASN A 91 18.24 -17.64 -29.12
CA ASN A 91 19.25 -18.53 -29.67
C ASN A 91 18.59 -19.52 -30.63
N VAL A 92 19.03 -19.49 -31.88
CA VAL A 92 18.58 -20.35 -32.97
C VAL A 92 19.79 -21.07 -33.52
N GLU A 93 19.92 -22.37 -33.20
CA GLU A 93 21.01 -23.23 -33.67
C GLU A 93 22.43 -22.69 -33.42
N GLY A 94 22.62 -21.93 -32.35
CA GLY A 94 23.91 -21.34 -31.98
C GLY A 94 24.09 -19.88 -32.39
N GLU A 95 23.18 -19.32 -33.22
CA GLU A 95 23.15 -17.89 -33.52
C GLU A 95 22.18 -17.15 -32.61
N ILE A 96 22.62 -15.99 -32.08
CA ILE A 96 21.78 -15.13 -31.26
C ILE A 96 21.15 -14.07 -32.17
N ILE A 97 19.81 -14.02 -32.17
CA ILE A 97 19.01 -13.02 -32.85
C ILE A 97 18.49 -12.04 -31.80
N ASP A 98 19.02 -10.83 -31.78
CA ASP A 98 18.66 -9.76 -30.85
C ASP A 98 18.01 -8.53 -31.54
N ASP A 99 17.94 -8.53 -32.88
CA ASP A 99 17.34 -7.46 -33.67
C ASP A 99 15.89 -7.77 -34.09
N VAL A 100 15.07 -6.72 -34.22
CA VAL A 100 13.64 -6.84 -34.59
C VAL A 100 13.46 -7.46 -35.97
N GLY A 101 14.35 -7.16 -36.92
CA GLY A 101 14.29 -7.70 -38.29
C GLY A 101 14.59 -9.19 -38.32
N GLY A 102 15.62 -9.63 -37.61
CA GLY A 102 15.97 -11.04 -37.42
C GLY A 102 14.85 -11.81 -36.74
N LEU A 103 14.29 -11.28 -35.65
CA LEU A 103 13.15 -11.89 -34.95
C LEU A 103 11.96 -12.08 -35.88
N ARG A 104 11.63 -11.06 -36.68
CA ARG A 104 10.52 -11.13 -37.64
C ARG A 104 10.74 -12.20 -38.70
N ARG A 105 11.95 -12.29 -39.27
CA ARG A 105 12.30 -13.35 -40.24
C ARG A 105 12.15 -14.72 -39.61
N TRP A 106 12.69 -14.91 -38.41
CA TRP A 106 12.63 -16.19 -37.71
C TRP A 106 11.20 -16.64 -37.40
N VAL A 107 10.34 -15.73 -36.93
CA VAL A 107 8.92 -16.02 -36.68
C VAL A 107 8.21 -16.47 -37.97
N LEU A 108 8.48 -15.82 -39.11
CA LEU A 108 7.91 -16.22 -40.40
C LEU A 108 8.39 -17.63 -40.78
N THR A 109 9.70 -17.89 -40.69
CA THR A 109 10.27 -19.22 -40.98
C THR A 109 9.63 -20.32 -40.13
N ILE A 110 9.50 -20.11 -38.82
CA ILE A 110 8.84 -21.07 -37.93
C ILE A 110 7.37 -21.26 -38.28
N SER A 111 6.65 -20.19 -38.60
CA SER A 111 5.23 -20.29 -38.94
C SER A 111 5.01 -21.14 -40.19
N GLU A 112 5.87 -21.01 -41.20
CA GLU A 112 5.83 -21.83 -42.41
C GLU A 112 6.17 -23.29 -42.13
N ILE A 113 7.19 -23.55 -41.31
CA ILE A 113 7.57 -24.91 -40.90
C ILE A 113 6.40 -25.56 -40.16
N VAL A 114 5.87 -24.93 -39.12
CA VAL A 114 4.77 -25.47 -38.31
C VAL A 114 3.52 -25.70 -39.16
N PHE A 115 3.21 -24.79 -40.09
CA PHE A 115 2.06 -24.92 -40.97
C PHE A 115 2.22 -26.09 -41.96
N LYS A 116 3.39 -26.22 -42.60
CA LYS A 116 3.71 -27.35 -43.49
C LYS A 116 3.73 -28.68 -42.74
N SER A 117 4.28 -28.71 -41.53
CA SER A 117 4.28 -29.90 -40.67
C SER A 117 2.86 -30.30 -40.26
N ARG A 118 1.98 -29.34 -39.95
CA ARG A 118 0.56 -29.62 -39.65
C ARG A 118 -0.22 -30.14 -40.85
N SER A 119 0.04 -29.64 -42.06
CA SER A 119 -0.63 -30.16 -43.27
C SER A 119 -0.20 -31.59 -43.63
N LEU A 120 0.97 -32.05 -43.16
CA LEU A 120 1.47 -33.40 -43.36
C LEU A 120 0.96 -34.42 -42.33
N ILE A 121 0.43 -33.96 -41.19
CA ILE A 121 -0.10 -34.83 -40.12
C ILE A 121 -1.65 -34.92 -40.19
N GLY A 122 -2.29 -34.18 -41.10
CA GLY A 122 -3.71 -34.27 -41.39
C GLY A 122 -4.05 -35.48 -42.28
N LEU A 123 -4.17 -36.66 -41.66
CA LEU A 123 -5.14 -37.67 -42.05
C LEU A 123 -6.46 -37.39 -41.33
#